data_AF-A0A7V1BN92-F1
#
_entry.id   AF-A0A7V1BN92-F1
#
_cell.length_a   1.000
_cell.length_b   1.000
_cell.length_c   1.000
_cell.angle_alpha   90.00
_cell.angle_beta   90.00
_cell.angle_gamma   90.00
#
_symmetry.space_group_name_H-M   'P 1'
#
loop_
_entity.id
_entity.type
_entity.pdbx_description
1 polymer ?
#
loop_
_entity_poly.entity_id
_entity_poly.type
_entity_poly.pdbx_seq_one_letter_code
_entity_poly.pdbx_strand_id
1 'polypeptide(L)' 'MANNNLFLVSFILDNQPQTSEVTSENDTLTVEQARSIIEAQHASGKITDIQVQEMQHPKEHNTTPGHNKL' A
#
# COMPACT_ATOMS: atom_id res chain seq x y z
N MET A 1 3.27 16.50 12.28
CA MET A 1 2.38 15.89 11.26
C MET A 1 3.01 14.57 10.91
N ALA A 2 2.40 13.45 11.31
CA ALA A 2 2.90 12.12 10.94
C ALA A 2 2.50 11.88 9.49
N ASN A 3 3.47 11.89 8.59
CA ASN A 3 3.26 11.63 7.17
C ASN A 3 3.18 10.11 6.98
N ASN A 4 2.07 9.53 7.44
CA ASN A 4 1.83 8.10 7.34
C ASN A 4 1.38 7.80 5.91
N ASN A 5 2.31 7.33 5.10
CA ASN A 5 2.03 6.90 3.74
C ASN A 5 1.44 5.50 3.77
N LEU A 6 0.39 5.29 2.98
CA LEU A 6 -0.31 4.04 2.91
C LEU A 6 0.14 3.30 1.66
N PHE A 7 0.51 2.03 1.82
CA PHE A 7 0.96 1.17 0.73
C PHE A 7 0.06 -0.05 0.65
N LEU A 8 -0.34 -0.41 -0.57
CA LEU A 8 -1.03 -1.66 -0.85
C LEU A 8 0.00 -2.68 -1.31
N VAL A 9 0.11 -3.77 -0.56
CA VAL A 9 0.99 -4.89 -0.88
C VAL A 9 0.15 -6.02 -1.45
N SER A 10 0.32 -6.33 -2.74
CA SER A 10 -0.28 -7.49 -3.38
C SER A 10 0.74 -8.63 -3.43
N PHE A 11 0.33 -9.84 -3.09
CA PHE A 11 1.23 -11.00 -3.07
C PHE A 11 0.47 -12.30 -3.31
N ILE A 12 1.17 -13.35 -3.72
CA ILE A 12 0.62 -14.70 -3.83
C ILE A 12 1.06 -15.51 -2.62
N LEU A 13 0.10 -15.97 -1.81
CA LEU A 13 0.29 -16.89 -0.70
C LEU A 13 -0.26 -18.27 -1.08
N ASP A 14 0.59 -19.29 -1.15
CA ASP A 14 0.19 -20.67 -1.48
C ASP A 14 -0.70 -20.76 -2.74
N ASN A 15 -0.27 -20.09 -3.81
CA ASN A 15 -0.98 -19.95 -5.08
C ASN A 15 -2.33 -19.21 -5.01
N GLN A 16 -2.61 -18.47 -3.92
CA GLN A 16 -3.77 -17.60 -3.81
C GLN A 16 -3.35 -16.13 -3.78
N PRO A 17 -3.95 -15.26 -4.62
CA PRO A 17 -3.70 -13.82 -4.56
C PRO A 17 -4.25 -13.25 -3.26
N GLN A 18 -3.45 -12.42 -2.60
CA GLN A 18 -3.77 -11.72 -1.36
C GLN A 18 -3.32 -10.26 -1.47
N THR A 19 -3.95 -9.40 -0.67
CA THR A 19 -3.63 -7.99 -0.57
C THR A 19 -3.60 -7.57 0.90
N SER A 20 -2.60 -6.82 1.31
CA SER A 20 -2.48 -6.28 2.66
C SER A 20 -2.10 -4.81 2.61
N GLU A 21 -2.73 -4.02 3.47
CA GLU A 21 -2.46 -2.59 3.61
C GLU A 21 -1.38 -2.37 4.67
N VAL A 22 -0.34 -1.64 4.30
CA VAL A 22 0.82 -1.37 5.14
C VAL A 22 1.01 0.14 5.25
N THR A 23 0.98 0.65 6.46
CA THR A 23 1.28 2.04 6.75
C THR A 23 2.76 2.19 7.07
N SER A 24 3.44 3.15 6.44
CA SER A 24 4.83 3.48 6.73
C SER A 24 5.02 4.99 6.89
N GLU A 25 5.91 5.39 7.78
CA GLU A 25 6.31 6.80 7.93
C GLU A 25 7.28 7.23 6.83
N ASN A 26 7.81 6.29 6.05
CA ASN A 26 8.69 6.56 4.92
C ASN A 26 7.89 6.92 3.66
N ASP A 27 8.48 7.75 2.80
CA ASP A 27 7.94 8.08 1.47
C ASP A 27 7.88 6.88 0.52
N THR A 28 8.65 5.83 0.78
CA THR A 28 8.69 4.64 -0.06
C THR A 28 8.75 3.38 0.79
N LEU A 29 7.99 2.35 0.39
CA LEU A 29 8.07 0.99 0.91
C LEU A 29 8.69 0.08 -0.14
N THR A 30 9.80 -0.58 0.17
CA THR A 30 10.43 -1.53 -0.76
C THR A 30 9.76 -2.90 -0.70
N VAL A 31 9.92 -3.69 -1.76
CA VAL A 31 9.40 -5.06 -1.83
C VAL A 31 9.98 -5.94 -0.71
N GLU A 32 11.25 -5.76 -0.35
CA GLU A 32 11.89 -6.52 0.74
C GLU A 32 11.30 -6.17 2.11
N GLN A 33 11.04 -4.88 2.36
CA GLN A 33 10.38 -4.42 3.59
C GLN A 33 8.95 -4.95 3.66
N ALA A 34 8.19 -4.83 2.57
CA ALA A 34 6.85 -5.39 2.47
C ALA A 34 6.86 -6.89 2.73
N ARG A 35 7.80 -7.63 2.12
CA ARG A 35 7.96 -9.07 2.34
C ARG A 35 8.15 -9.41 3.81
N SER A 36 9.06 -8.73 4.50
CA SER A 36 9.30 -8.98 5.93
C SER A 36 8.05 -8.73 6.77
N ILE A 37 7.23 -7.74 6.41
CA ILE A 37 5.98 -7.42 7.09
C ILE A 37 4.93 -8.51 6.84
N ILE A 38 4.77 -8.94 5.58
CA ILE A 38 3.83 -10.02 5.22
C ILE A 38 4.26 -11.35 5.82
N GLU A 39 5.56 -11.69 5.81
CA GLU A 39 6.10 -12.88 6.48
C GLU A 39 5.89 -12.85 8.00
N ALA A 40 5.92 -11.67 8.63
CA ALA A 40 5.59 -11.54 10.05
C ALA A 40 4.09 -11.70 10.34
N GLN A 41 3.21 -11.29 9.40
CA GLN A 41 1.76 -11.46 9.51
C GLN A 41 1.30 -12.90 9.20
N HIS A 42 2.02 -13.60 8.31
CA HIS A 42 1.73 -14.96 7.88
C HIS A 42 2.79 -15.92 8.40
N ALA A 43 2.48 -16.62 9.50
CA ALA A 43 3.41 -17.56 10.14
C ALA A 43 3.79 -18.78 9.26
N SER A 44 3.02 -19.08 8.22
CA SER A 44 3.27 -20.21 7.31
C SER A 44 2.71 -19.95 5.91
N GLY A 45 3.39 -20.49 4.90
CA GLY A 45 2.98 -20.44 3.50
C GLY A 45 4.09 -19.89 2.60
N LYS A 46 4.01 -20.19 1.31
CA LYS A 46 4.99 -19.71 0.33
C LYS A 46 4.50 -18.38 -0.26
N ILE A 47 5.16 -17.29 0.14
CA ILE A 47 4.89 -15.95 -0.41
C ILE A 47 5.73 -15.77 -1.68
N THR A 48 5.07 -15.37 -2.76
CA THR A 48 5.68 -15.08 -4.07
C THR A 48 5.00 -13.87 -4.71
N ASP A 49 5.62 -13.34 -5.77
CA ASP A 49 5.03 -12.29 -6.61
C ASP A 49 4.54 -11.06 -5.82
N ILE A 50 5.44 -10.54 -4.97
CA ILE A 50 5.14 -9.39 -4.10
C ILE A 50 5.25 -8.11 -4.92
N GLN A 51 4.15 -7.36 -4.96
CA GLN A 51 4.07 -6.05 -5.57
C GLN A 51 3.68 -5.02 -4.50
N VAL A 52 4.40 -3.90 -4.46
CA VAL A 52 4.09 -2.79 -3.56
C VAL A 52 3.60 -1.63 -4.40
N GLN A 53 2.43 -1.10 -4.05
CA GLN A 53 1.85 0.07 -4.67
C GLN A 53 1.64 1.15 -3.62
N GLU A 54 2.19 2.34 -3.83
CA GLU A 54 1.88 3.49 -3.01
C GLU A 54 0.41 3.88 -3.23
N MET A 55 -0.37 3.88 -2.16
CA MET A 55 -1.70 4.49 -2.18
C MET A 55 -1.51 5.97 -1.89
N GLN A 56 -1.37 6.73 -2.98
CA GLN A 56 -1.55 8.17 -2.90
C GLN A 56 -2.99 8.40 -2.44
N HIS A 57 -3.18 8.64 -1.14
CA HIS A 57 -4.35 9.42 -0.72
C HIS A 57 -4.28 10.69 -1.56
N PRO A 58 -5.34 11.03 -2.33
CA PRO A 58 -5.37 12.33 -2.95
C PRO A 58 -5.16 13.32 -1.81
N LYS A 59 -4.01 14.00 -1.81
CA LYS A 59 -3.86 15.20 -1.02
C LYS A 59 -5.08 16.02 -1.42
N GLU A 60 -6.02 16.22 -0.51
CA GLU A 60 -7.13 17.16 -0.71
C GLU A 60 -6.54 18.56 -0.84
N HIS A 61 -5.84 18.82 -1.94
CA HIS A 61 -5.73 20.15 -2.49
C HIS A 61 -7.02 20.37 -3.25
N ASN A 62 -8.04 20.83 -2.52
CA ASN A 62 -9.02 21.82 -2.96
C ASN A 62 -9.11 22.06 -4.48
N THR A 63 -9.53 21.07 -5.25
CA THR A 63 -9.92 21.28 -6.65
C THR A 63 -11.20 20.50 -6.94
N THR A 64 -12.26 20.89 -6.24
CA THR A 64 -13.58 20.93 -6.87
C THR A 64 -13.56 22.14 -7.80
N PRO A 65 -13.38 22.00 -9.13
CA PRO A 65 -13.54 23.12 -10.04
C PRO A 65 -14.96 23.67 -9.86
N GLY A 66 -15.04 24.98 -9.63
CA GLY A 66 -16.28 25.67 -9.29
C GLY A 66 -17.41 25.35 -10.26
N HIS A 67 -18.59 25.14 -9.69
CA HIS A 67 -19.84 25.17 -10.45
C HIS A 67 -20.04 26.62 -10.94
N ASN A 68 -19.45 26.95 -12.08
CA ASN A 68 -19.83 28.14 -12.84
C ASN A 68 -20.82 27.66 -13.91
N LYS A 69 -22.10 27.67 -13.55
CA LYS A 69 -23.21 27.68 -14.52
C LYS A 69 -24.02 28.92 -14.14
N LEU A 70 -23.73 30.03 -14.83
CA LEU A 70 -24.47 30.55 -15.99
C LEU A 70 -25.89 30.94 -15.61
#